data_AF-A0A9N9XA24-F1
#
_entry.id   AF-A0A9N9XA24-F1
#
_cell.length_a   1.000
_cell.length_b   1.000
_cell.length_c   1.000
_cell.angle_alpha   90.00
_cell.angle_beta   90.00
_cell.angle_gamma   90.00
#
_symmetry.space_group_name_H-M   'P 1'
#
loop_
_entity.id
_entity.type
_entity.pdbx_description
1 polymer ?
#
loop_
_entity_poly.entity_id
_entity_poly.type
_entity_poly.pdbx_seq_one_letter_code
_entity_poly.pdbx_strand_id
1 'polypeptide(L)'
;MKKFLCSRDIYIYLRTRMLRCYVFSILLYGMEAWTLKKINIKNIETFEMWCYRRMWKIPWTERVTNQDVLLKMGKECEVIKTIQTKKLEYMGHIMKGKKYSLLRLIIQQKISRKRNVGRRRISWLRNLRE
;
A
#
# COMPACT_ATOMS: atom_id res chain seq x y z
N MET A 1 -14.83 -14.00 -8.89
CA MET A 1 -14.79 -13.24 -7.61
C MET A 1 -16.04 -12.39 -7.30
N LYS A 2 -16.75 -11.78 -8.26
CA LYS A 2 -17.93 -10.92 -7.98
C LYS A 2 -19.02 -11.63 -7.16
N LYS A 3 -19.36 -12.88 -7.49
CA LYS A 3 -20.34 -13.69 -6.74
C LYS A 3 -19.95 -13.87 -5.27
N PHE A 4 -18.66 -13.92 -4.98
CA PHE A 4 -18.13 -14.21 -3.64
C PHE A 4 -17.95 -12.93 -2.79
N LEU A 5 -17.25 -11.92 -3.32
CA LEU A 5 -17.00 -10.66 -2.59
C LEU A 5 -18.28 -9.81 -2.41
N CYS A 6 -19.28 -9.98 -3.29
CA CYS A 6 -20.55 -9.26 -3.22
C CYS A 6 -21.74 -10.16 -2.82
N SER A 7 -21.56 -11.37 -2.29
CA SER A 7 -22.69 -12.16 -1.77
C SER A 7 -23.20 -11.57 -0.45
N ARG A 8 -24.52 -11.65 -0.20
CA ARG A 8 -25.15 -11.27 1.09
C ARG A 8 -25.11 -12.41 2.10
N ASP A 9 -24.96 -13.63 1.63
CA ASP A 9 -25.04 -14.86 2.43
C ASP A 9 -23.75 -15.08 3.26
N ILE A 10 -22.68 -14.38 2.89
CA ILE A 10 -21.38 -14.47 3.55
C ILE A 10 -21.19 -13.29 4.50
N TYR A 11 -20.83 -13.62 5.75
CA TYR A 11 -20.51 -12.63 6.78
C TYR A 11 -19.44 -11.64 6.29
N ILE A 12 -19.67 -10.35 6.57
CA ILE A 12 -18.86 -9.24 6.01
C ILE A 12 -17.38 -9.34 6.39
N TYR A 13 -17.09 -9.81 7.61
CA TYR A 13 -15.73 -10.01 8.08
C TYR A 13 -15.00 -11.08 7.24
N LEU A 14 -15.67 -12.18 6.89
CA LEU A 14 -15.07 -13.21 6.05
C LEU A 14 -14.77 -12.67 4.66
N ARG A 15 -15.69 -11.89 4.06
CA ARG A 15 -15.45 -11.22 2.78
C ARG A 15 -14.26 -10.26 2.84
N THR A 16 -14.10 -9.54 3.95
CA THR A 16 -12.96 -8.65 4.19
C THR A 16 -11.65 -9.42 4.29
N ARG A 17 -11.62 -10.55 5.02
CA ARG A 17 -10.43 -11.43 5.08
C ARG A 17 -10.06 -11.96 3.71
N MET A 18 -11.05 -12.32 2.91
CA MET A 18 -10.84 -12.85 1.55
C MET A 18 -10.33 -11.76 0.60
N LEU A 19 -10.85 -10.53 0.69
CA LEU A 19 -10.31 -9.39 -0.04
C LEU A 19 -8.81 -9.21 0.28
N ARG A 20 -8.45 -9.26 1.56
CA ARG A 20 -7.05 -9.17 1.98
C ARG A 20 -6.19 -10.32 1.44
N CYS A 21 -6.71 -11.54 1.47
CA CYS A 21 -5.99 -12.74 1.04
C CYS A 21 -5.76 -12.83 -0.47
N TYR A 22 -6.72 -12.40 -1.29
CA TYR A 22 -6.66 -12.58 -2.75
C TYR A 22 -6.35 -11.30 -3.52
N VAL A 23 -6.88 -10.16 -3.09
CA VAL A 23 -6.73 -8.89 -3.82
C VAL A 23 -5.56 -8.11 -3.26
N PHE A 24 -5.51 -7.91 -1.94
CA PHE A 24 -4.43 -7.14 -1.34
C PHE A 24 -3.10 -7.88 -1.39
N SER A 25 -3.07 -9.21 -1.27
CA SER A 25 -1.84 -9.98 -1.48
C SER A 25 -1.17 -9.69 -2.83
N ILE A 26 -1.95 -9.62 -3.91
CA ILE A 26 -1.47 -9.29 -5.25
C ILE A 26 -1.02 -7.82 -5.32
N LEU A 27 -1.82 -6.90 -4.77
CA LEU A 27 -1.47 -5.47 -4.75
C LEU A 27 -0.18 -5.19 -3.97
N LEU A 28 0.00 -5.87 -2.85
CA LEU A 28 1.13 -5.70 -1.93
C LEU A 28 2.39 -6.45 -2.43
N TYR A 29 2.29 -7.24 -3.50
CA TYR A 29 3.43 -7.94 -4.05
C TYR A 29 4.50 -6.96 -4.56
N GLY A 30 5.73 -7.08 -4.06
CA GLY A 30 6.86 -6.22 -4.48
C GLY A 30 6.75 -4.75 -4.05
N MET A 31 5.82 -4.43 -3.15
CA MET A 31 5.58 -3.09 -2.61
C MET A 31 6.84 -2.41 -2.02
N GLU A 32 7.77 -3.22 -1.50
CA GLU A 32 8.99 -2.77 -0.83
C GLU A 32 9.86 -1.93 -1.76
N ALA A 33 9.89 -2.27 -3.05
CA ALA A 33 10.69 -1.59 -4.06
C ALA A 33 10.03 -0.31 -4.60
N TRP A 34 8.76 -0.05 -4.29
CA TRP A 34 8.02 1.06 -4.90
C TRP A 34 8.46 2.42 -4.36
N THR A 35 8.53 3.43 -5.21
CA THR A 35 8.61 4.84 -4.81
C THR A 35 7.22 5.46 -4.88
N LEU A 36 6.61 5.72 -3.73
CA LEU A 36 5.22 6.19 -3.63
C LEU A 36 5.15 7.71 -3.78
N LYS A 37 4.67 8.19 -4.93
CA LYS A 37 4.31 9.61 -5.08
C LYS A 37 2.95 9.87 -4.43
N LYS A 38 2.65 11.13 -4.08
CA LYS A 38 1.33 11.56 -3.58
C LYS A 38 0.16 11.07 -4.45
N ILE A 39 0.33 11.10 -5.78
CA ILE A 39 -0.67 10.61 -6.74
C ILE A 39 -0.89 9.09 -6.58
N ASN A 40 0.19 8.32 -6.42
CA ASN A 40 0.10 6.87 -6.25
C ASN A 40 -0.58 6.52 -4.92
N ILE A 41 -0.26 7.24 -3.85
CA ILE A 41 -0.91 7.11 -2.53
C ILE A 41 -2.41 7.32 -2.69
N LYS A 42 -2.83 8.44 -3.30
CA LYS A 42 -4.25 8.73 -3.53
C LYS A 42 -4.94 7.65 -4.37
N ASN A 43 -4.27 7.13 -5.40
CA ASN A 43 -4.80 6.05 -6.24
C ASN A 43 -4.99 4.75 -5.44
N ILE A 44 -4.06 4.41 -4.55
CA ILE A 44 -4.13 3.23 -3.69
C ILE A 44 -5.28 3.38 -2.68
N GLU A 45 -5.43 4.54 -2.04
CA GLU A 45 -6.58 4.82 -1.15
C GLU A 45 -7.90 4.73 -1.91
N THR A 46 -7.97 5.29 -3.12
CA THR A 46 -9.16 5.24 -3.96
C THR A 46 -9.49 3.79 -4.35
N PHE A 47 -8.48 2.99 -4.66
CA PHE A 47 -8.63 1.56 -4.95
C PHE A 47 -9.16 0.79 -3.74
N GLU A 48 -8.60 1.02 -2.55
CA GLU A 48 -9.07 0.42 -1.30
C GLU A 48 -10.54 0.76 -1.04
N MET A 49 -10.91 2.04 -1.16
CA MET A 49 -12.30 2.50 -1.01
C MET A 49 -13.23 1.88 -2.05
N TRP A 50 -12.78 1.76 -3.29
CA TRP A 50 -13.54 1.10 -4.35
C TRP A 50 -13.83 -0.37 -4.02
N CYS A 51 -12.84 -1.11 -3.50
CA CYS A 51 -13.04 -2.48 -3.04
C CYS A 51 -14.08 -2.57 -1.92
N TYR A 52 -13.99 -1.71 -0.91
CA TYR A 52 -14.93 -1.70 0.21
C TYR A 52 -16.34 -1.33 -0.19
N ARG A 53 -16.53 -0.26 -0.99
CA ARG A 53 -17.86 0.13 -1.50
C ARG A 53 -18.51 -0.97 -2.31
N ARG A 54 -17.73 -1.66 -3.15
CA ARG A 54 -18.22 -2.77 -3.98
C ARG A 54 -18.61 -3.99 -3.14
N MET A 55 -17.86 -4.28 -2.08
CA MET A 55 -18.16 -5.34 -1.12
C MET A 55 -19.42 -5.03 -0.30
N TRP A 56 -19.60 -3.77 0.12
CA TRP A 56 -20.78 -3.31 0.86
C TRP A 56 -21.98 -2.96 -0.02
N LYS A 57 -21.81 -2.98 -1.35
CA LYS A 57 -22.83 -2.60 -2.34
C LYS A 57 -23.38 -1.18 -2.13
N ILE A 58 -22.55 -0.26 -1.65
CA ILE A 58 -22.94 1.13 -1.48
C ILE A 58 -23.12 1.73 -2.87
N PRO A 59 -24.34 2.14 -3.26
CA PRO A 59 -24.56 2.75 -4.55
C PRO A 59 -23.89 4.13 -4.57
N TRP A 60 -23.45 4.55 -5.75
CA TRP A 60 -22.84 5.88 -5.91
C TRP A 60 -23.83 7.02 -5.64
N THR A 61 -25.14 6.75 -5.77
CA THR A 61 -26.24 7.70 -5.53
C THR A 61 -26.36 8.12 -4.07
N GLU A 62 -25.93 7.28 -3.12
CA GLU A 62 -26.03 7.57 -1.68
C GLU A 62 -25.03 8.66 -1.24
N ARG A 63 -24.06 9.03 -2.10
CA ARG A 63 -23.06 10.10 -1.86
C ARG A 63 -22.34 10.03 -0.50
N VAL A 64 -22.26 8.82 0.08
CA VAL A 64 -21.58 8.54 1.36
C VAL A 64 -20.11 8.95 1.27
N THR A 65 -19.55 9.59 2.30
CA THR A 65 -18.14 9.98 2.32
C THR A 65 -17.22 8.77 2.56
N ASN A 66 -15.94 8.86 2.20
CA ASN A 66 -15.00 7.75 2.46
C ASN A 66 -14.79 7.49 3.96
N GLN A 67 -14.86 8.54 4.79
CA GLN A 67 -14.78 8.41 6.24
C GLN A 67 -15.98 7.63 6.80
N ASP A 68 -17.19 7.90 6.32
CA ASP A 68 -18.38 7.16 6.76
C ASP A 68 -18.34 5.69 6.35
N VAL A 69 -17.78 5.37 5.18
CA VAL A 69 -17.59 3.97 4.74
C VAL A 69 -16.65 3.24 5.72
N LEU A 70 -15.54 3.87 6.09
CA LEU A 70 -14.57 3.33 7.04
C LEU A 70 -15.17 3.16 8.45
N LEU A 71 -15.93 4.16 8.93
CA LEU A 71 -16.64 4.10 10.21
C LEU A 71 -17.69 2.98 10.23
N LYS A 72 -18.51 2.85 9.18
CA LYS A 72 -19.48 1.73 9.05
C LYS A 72 -18.78 0.36 9.08
N MET A 73 -17.54 0.29 8.61
CA MET A 73 -16.74 -0.93 8.64
C MET A 73 -15.99 -1.15 9.96
N GLY A 74 -15.92 -0.16 10.85
CA GLY A 74 -15.09 -0.20 12.04
C GLY A 74 -13.61 -0.36 11.70
N LYS A 75 -13.14 0.25 10.60
CA LYS A 75 -11.79 0.09 10.08
C LYS A 75 -11.17 1.42 9.68
N GLU A 76 -9.85 1.44 9.60
CA GLU A 76 -9.07 2.52 8.98
C GLU A 76 -8.46 2.03 7.66
N CYS A 77 -7.95 2.95 6.84
CA CYS A 77 -7.18 2.58 5.63
C CYS A 77 -5.98 1.70 6.02
N GLU A 78 -5.98 0.45 5.56
CA GLU A 78 -5.01 -0.57 5.96
C GLU A 78 -3.87 -0.72 4.95
N VAL A 79 -4.12 -0.47 3.67
CA VAL A 79 -3.18 -0.79 2.59
C VAL A 79 -1.92 0.08 2.67
N ILE A 80 -2.09 1.39 2.81
CA ILE A 80 -0.95 2.33 2.88
C ILE A 80 -0.11 2.10 4.12
N LYS A 81 -0.75 1.91 5.28
CA LYS A 81 -0.06 1.59 6.53
C LYS A 81 0.76 0.30 6.39
N THR A 82 0.16 -0.73 5.79
CA THR A 82 0.86 -2.00 5.51
C THR A 82 2.07 -1.78 4.60
N ILE A 83 1.96 -0.91 3.59
CA ILE A 83 3.10 -0.56 2.72
C ILE A 83 4.23 0.13 3.48
N GLN A 84 3.90 1.10 4.33
CA GLN A 84 4.90 1.79 5.14
C GLN A 84 5.61 0.82 6.09
N THR A 85 4.86 -0.02 6.81
CA THR A 85 5.42 -1.04 7.71
C THR A 85 6.35 -2.00 6.97
N LYS A 86 5.91 -2.57 5.85
CA LYS A 86 6.73 -3.53 5.07
C LYS A 86 8.02 -2.92 4.55
N LYS A 87 7.98 -1.66 4.08
CA LYS A 87 9.20 -0.98 3.65
C LYS A 87 10.16 -0.71 4.80
N LEU A 88 9.66 -0.39 5.99
CA LEU A 88 10.49 -0.20 7.18
C LEU A 88 11.10 -1.52 7.66
N GLU A 89 10.32 -2.61 7.65
CA GLU A 89 10.83 -3.96 7.93
C GLU A 89 11.96 -4.33 6.96
N TYR A 90 11.75 -4.12 5.66
CA TYR A 90 12.76 -4.37 4.62
C TYR A 90 14.01 -3.49 4.79
N MET A 91 13.84 -2.20 5.11
CA MET A 91 14.96 -1.32 5.45
C MET A 91 15.75 -1.86 6.65
N GLY A 92 15.05 -2.26 7.71
CA GLY A 92 15.64 -2.85 8.90
C GLY A 92 16.44 -4.11 8.58
N HIS A 93 15.91 -4.99 7.73
CA HIS A 93 16.60 -6.17 7.24
C HIS A 93 17.91 -5.81 6.52
N ILE A 94 17.89 -4.83 5.61
CA ILE A 94 19.10 -4.38 4.91
C ILE A 94 20.12 -3.75 5.86
N MET A 95 19.67 -3.00 6.87
CA MET A 95 20.56 -2.36 7.84
C MET A 95 21.21 -3.37 8.79
N LYS A 96 20.53 -4.49 9.12
CA LYS A 96 21.08 -5.60 9.92
C LYS A 96 22.19 -6.38 9.19
N GLY A 97 22.22 -6.34 7.86
CA GLY A 97 23.25 -7.00 7.06
C GLY A 97 24.66 -6.40 7.22
N LYS A 98 25.66 -7.11 6.67
CA LYS A 98 27.08 -6.69 6.71
C LYS A 98 27.25 -5.23 6.28
N LYS A 99 28.10 -4.50 7.01
CA LYS A 99 28.49 -3.12 6.66
C LYS A 99 29.12 -3.14 5.26
N TYR A 100 28.79 -2.14 4.43
CA TYR A 100 29.22 -2.05 3.03
C TYR A 100 28.68 -3.13 2.07
N SER A 101 27.62 -3.86 2.44
CA SER A 101 26.88 -4.65 1.45
C SER A 101 26.31 -3.74 0.35
N LEU A 102 26.27 -4.24 -0.89
CA LEU A 102 25.87 -3.47 -2.07
C LEU A 102 24.51 -2.78 -1.88
N LEU A 103 23.51 -3.52 -1.39
CA LEU A 103 22.17 -2.99 -1.13
C LEU A 103 22.17 -1.88 -0.07
N ARG A 104 22.98 -2.02 0.99
CA ARG A 104 23.11 -1.00 2.03
C ARG A 104 23.76 0.27 1.47
N LEU A 105 24.78 0.15 0.63
CA LEU A 105 25.43 1.29 -0.04
C LEU A 105 24.50 2.01 -1.01
N ILE A 106 23.73 1.25 -1.80
CA ILE A 106 22.74 1.78 -2.75
C ILE A 106 21.65 2.56 -1.99
N ILE A 107 21.05 1.95 -0.97
CA ILE A 107 19.97 2.59 -0.19
C ILE A 107 20.48 3.85 0.51
N GLN A 108 21.66 3.79 1.15
CA GLN A 108 22.29 4.95 1.79
C GLN A 108 22.82 6.01 0.80
N GLN A 109 22.77 5.74 -0.52
CA GLN A 109 23.27 6.63 -1.57
C GLN A 109 24.75 7.02 -1.40
N LYS A 110 25.57 6.14 -0.79
CA LYS A 110 27.01 6.38 -0.55
C LYS A 110 27.90 6.09 -1.76
N ILE A 111 27.32 5.96 -2.94
CA ILE A 111 28.05 5.70 -4.19
C ILE A 111 28.57 7.04 -4.71
N SER A 112 29.90 7.22 -4.79
CA SER A 112 30.57 8.50 -5.08
C SER A 112 30.47 8.98 -6.54
N ARG A 113 29.36 8.68 -7.22
CA ARG A 113 29.16 9.07 -8.62
C ARG A 113 28.32 10.32 -8.73
N LYS A 114 28.72 11.25 -9.60
CA LYS A 114 27.93 12.44 -9.96
C LYS A 114 26.54 11.98 -10.42
N ARG A 115 25.51 12.73 -9.99
CA ARG A 115 24.13 12.44 -10.33
C ARG A 115 23.88 12.78 -11.80
N ASN A 116 23.60 11.78 -12.63
CA ASN A 116 23.25 11.98 -14.04
C ASN A 116 21.93 12.75 -14.19
N VAL A 117 21.83 13.52 -15.27
CA VAL A 117 20.59 14.17 -15.71
C VAL A 117 19.52 13.10 -15.95
N GLY A 118 18.28 13.37 -15.55
CA GLY A 118 17.15 12.42 -15.65
C GLY A 118 16.97 11.46 -14.45
N ARG A 119 17.90 11.40 -13.50
CA ARG A 119 17.73 10.54 -12.30
C ARG A 119 16.55 11.02 -11.44
N ARG A 120 15.65 10.09 -11.06
CA ARG A 120 14.44 10.34 -10.22
C ARG A 120 14.73 11.21 -8.99
N ARG A 121 14.10 12.38 -8.89
CA ARG A 121 14.32 13.39 -7.80
C ARG A 121 14.14 12.82 -6.39
N ILE A 122 13.14 11.97 -6.19
CA ILE A 122 12.85 11.34 -4.89
C ILE A 122 13.61 10.02 -4.81
N SER A 123 14.46 9.90 -3.79
CA SER A 123 15.13 8.64 -3.46
C SER A 123 14.23 7.76 -2.59
N TRP A 124 14.50 6.45 -2.57
CA TRP A 124 13.72 5.51 -1.76
C TRP A 124 13.77 5.86 -0.26
N LEU A 125 14.95 6.22 0.28
CA LEU A 125 15.06 6.69 1.68
C LEU A 125 14.31 8.00 1.93
N ARG A 126 14.31 8.94 0.97
CA ARG A 126 13.55 10.19 1.11
C ARG A 126 12.05 9.90 1.14
N ASN A 127 11.60 8.95 0.33
CA ASN A 127 10.20 8.52 0.27
C ASN A 127 9.70 7.85 1.56
N LEU A 128 10.60 7.40 2.45
CA LEU A 128 10.22 6.82 3.75
C LEU A 128 10.08 7.86 4.86
N ARG A 129 10.64 9.06 4.67
CA ARG A 129 10.54 10.16 5.65
C ARG A 129 9.36 11.08 5.39
N GLU A 130 8.83 11.05 4.18
CA GLU A 130 7.66 11.80 3.72
C GLU A 130 6.39 10.97 3.96
#